data_AF-A0A6L7N6K0-F1
#
_entry.id   AF-A0A6L7N6K0-F1
#
_cell.length_a   1.000
_cell.length_b   1.000
_cell.length_c   1.000
_cell.angle_alpha   90.00
_cell.angle_beta   90.00
_cell.angle_gamma   90.00
#
_symmetry.space_group_name_H-M   'P 1'
#
loop_
_entity.id
_entity.type
_entity.pdbx_description
1 polymer ?
#
loop_
_entity_poly.entity_id
_entity_poly.type
_entity_poly.pdbx_seq_one_letter_code
_entity_poly.pdbx_strand_id
1 'polypeptide(L)' 'MYVCICKSVSSHEIRDAVERGDVSSLSCLRKCLGVGTGCGICLESAKECLSDALARNLPCDAVAQYESPAEIRITAALA' A
#
# COMPACT_ATOMS: atom_id res chain seq x y z
N MET A 1 10.41 -6.83 -10.15
CA MET A 1 10.19 -8.21 -9.65
C MET A 1 8.70 -8.48 -9.52
N TYR A 2 8.24 -9.73 -9.44
CA TYR A 2 6.84 -10.02 -9.08
C TYR A 2 6.63 -9.83 -7.59
N VAL A 3 5.61 -9.05 -7.25
CA VAL A 3 5.20 -8.79 -5.87
C VAL A 3 4.03 -9.69 -5.50
N CYS A 4 3.04 -9.89 -6.39
CA CYS A 4 1.94 -10.82 -6.18
C CYS A 4 1.87 -11.87 -7.29
N ILE A 5 2.21 -13.12 -6.97
CA ILE A 5 2.17 -14.22 -7.93
C ILE A 5 0.73 -14.61 -8.28
N CYS A 6 -0.20 -14.62 -7.31
CA CYS A 6 -1.60 -14.98 -7.55
C CYS A 6 -2.32 -14.09 -8.57
N LYS A 7 -1.86 -12.85 -8.73
CA LYS A 7 -2.43 -11.85 -9.65
C LYS A 7 -1.46 -11.39 -10.72
N SER A 8 -0.27 -12.00 -10.78
CA SER A 8 0.80 -11.63 -11.70
C SER A 8 1.17 -10.15 -11.66
N VAL A 9 1.17 -9.54 -10.47
CA VAL A 9 1.47 -8.11 -10.29
C VAL A 9 2.95 -7.92 -9.96
N SER A 10 3.60 -7.05 -10.71
CA SER A 10 4.99 -6.65 -10.53
C SER A 10 5.15 -5.36 -9.72
N SER A 11 6.36 -5.16 -9.20
CA SER A 11 6.75 -3.91 -8.54
C SER A 11 6.64 -2.70 -9.47
N HIS A 12 6.83 -2.91 -10.78
CA HIS A 12 6.70 -1.87 -11.80
C HIS A 12 5.25 -1.41 -11.92
N GLU A 13 4.31 -2.35 -12.03
CA GLU A 13 2.87 -2.03 -12.13
C GLU A 13 2.35 -1.30 -10.89
N ILE A 14 2.85 -1.64 -9.70
CA ILE A 14 2.54 -0.91 -8.46
C ILE A 14 3.05 0.54 -8.56
N ARG A 15 4.30 0.73 -8.95
CA ARG A 15 4.90 2.06 -9.08
C ARG A 15 4.17 2.88 -10.15
N ASP A 16 3.89 2.32 -11.31
CA ASP A 16 3.19 3.04 -12.38
C ASP A 16 1.78 3.47 -11.94
N ALA A 17 1.08 2.63 -11.17
CA ALA A 17 -0.23 2.97 -10.63
C ALA A 17 -0.15 4.13 -9.61
N VAL A 18 0.93 4.22 -8.84
CA VAL A 18 1.19 5.34 -7.94
C VAL A 18 1.57 6.60 -8.72
N GLU A 19 2.43 6.49 -9.73
CA GLU A 19 2.90 7.60 -10.57
C GLU A 19 1.75 8.25 -11.35
N ARG A 20 0.79 7.44 -11.83
CA ARG A 20 -0.45 7.93 -12.46
C ARG A 20 -1.47 8.52 -11.45
N GLY A 21 -1.25 8.34 -10.16
CA GLY A 21 -2.19 8.76 -9.11
C GLY A 21 -3.40 7.85 -8.92
N ASP A 22 -3.42 6.67 -9.56
CA ASP A 22 -4.52 5.69 -9.44
C ASP A 22 -4.57 5.06 -8.04
N VAL A 23 -3.41 4.99 -7.36
CA VAL A 23 -3.24 4.26 -6.09
C VAL A 23 -2.43 5.10 -5.09
N SER A 24 -2.97 5.25 -3.88
CA SER A 24 -2.29 5.92 -2.74
C SER A 24 -2.35 5.12 -1.44
N SER A 25 -2.95 3.92 -1.44
CA SER A 25 -3.10 3.08 -0.26
C SER A 25 -3.19 1.60 -0.65
N LEU A 26 -2.88 0.70 0.28
CA LEU A 26 -2.99 -0.74 0.04
C LEU A 26 -4.43 -1.15 -0.29
N SER A 27 -5.43 -0.50 0.30
CA SER A 27 -6.84 -0.73 -0.06
C SER A 27 -7.14 -0.37 -1.51
N CYS A 28 -6.56 0.71 -2.05
CA CYS A 28 -6.68 1.04 -3.47
C CYS A 28 -5.93 0.02 -4.33
N LEU A 29 -4.74 -0.39 -3.90
CA LEU A 29 -3.92 -1.39 -4.58
C LEU A 29 -4.64 -2.76 -4.68
N ARG A 30 -5.38 -3.17 -3.62
CA ARG A 30 -6.27 -4.34 -3.64
C ARG A 30 -7.40 -4.21 -4.67
N LYS A 31 -7.99 -3.03 -4.80
CA LYS A 31 -9.11 -2.77 -5.73
C LYS A 31 -8.64 -2.68 -7.18
N CYS A 32 -7.54 -2.00 -7.44
CA CYS A 32 -7.03 -1.74 -8.78
C CYS A 32 -6.25 -2.94 -9.36
N LEU A 33 -5.39 -3.57 -8.56
CA LEU A 33 -4.48 -4.61 -9.02
C LEU A 33 -4.81 -6.00 -8.45
N GLY A 34 -5.76 -6.11 -7.52
CA GLY A 34 -6.14 -7.38 -6.89
C GLY A 34 -5.10 -7.94 -5.90
N VAL A 35 -4.03 -7.19 -5.61
CA VAL A 35 -2.96 -7.65 -4.72
C VAL A 35 -3.52 -8.04 -3.36
N GLY A 36 -3.11 -9.18 -2.82
CA GLY A 36 -3.53 -9.63 -1.49
C GLY A 36 -4.99 -10.12 -1.38
N THR A 37 -5.70 -10.29 -2.50
CA THR A 37 -7.04 -10.95 -2.51
C THR A 37 -6.96 -12.46 -2.75
N GLY A 38 -5.76 -13.02 -2.90
CA GLY A 38 -5.49 -14.46 -3.01
C GLY A 38 -4.91 -15.02 -1.72
N CYS A 39 -3.67 -15.54 -1.77
CA CYS A 39 -3.00 -16.12 -0.60
C CYS A 39 -2.52 -15.10 0.45
N GLY A 40 -2.44 -13.81 0.10
CA GLY A 40 -2.06 -12.74 1.04
C GLY A 40 -0.56 -12.61 1.35
N ILE A 41 0.29 -13.56 0.95
CA ILE A 41 1.74 -13.57 1.27
C ILE A 41 2.44 -12.30 0.74
N CYS A 42 1.97 -11.76 -0.38
CA CYS A 42 2.51 -10.55 -0.99
C CYS A 42 2.24 -9.25 -0.22
N LEU A 43 1.41 -9.27 0.83
CA LEU A 43 0.91 -8.04 1.45
C LEU A 43 2.02 -7.14 1.99
N GLU A 44 3.01 -7.71 2.66
CA GLU A 44 4.09 -6.91 3.25
C GLU A 44 5.00 -6.32 2.16
N SER A 45 5.44 -7.13 1.21
CA SER A 45 6.23 -6.64 0.06
C SER A 45 5.45 -5.63 -0.80
N ALA A 46 4.13 -5.75 -0.90
CA ALA A 46 3.29 -4.78 -1.59
C ALA A 46 3.17 -3.45 -0.84
N LYS A 47 3.13 -3.47 0.51
CA LYS A 47 3.19 -2.24 1.31
C LYS A 47 4.52 -1.53 1.13
N GLU A 48 5.63 -2.27 1.21
CA GLU A 48 6.97 -1.71 1.02
C GLU A 48 7.10 -1.07 -0.37
N CYS A 49 6.71 -1.78 -1.43
CA CYS A 49 6.74 -1.24 -2.79
C CYS A 49 5.86 0.01 -2.95
N LEU A 50 4.69 0.04 -2.31
CA LEU A 50 3.80 1.19 -2.32
C LEU A 50 4.40 2.39 -1.58
N SER A 51 4.93 2.18 -0.38
CA SER A 51 5.58 3.22 0.42
C SER A 51 6.79 3.82 -0.30
N ASP A 52 7.63 2.98 -0.90
CA ASP A 52 8.79 3.41 -1.69
C ASP A 52 8.37 4.24 -2.92
N ALA A 53 7.31 3.80 -3.62
CA ALA A 53 6.78 4.52 -4.77
C ALA A 53 6.19 5.88 -4.38
N LEU A 54 5.43 5.94 -3.28
CA LEU A 54 4.84 7.19 -2.77
C LEU A 54 5.92 8.16 -2.31
N ALA A 55 6.94 7.68 -1.57
CA ALA A 55 8.06 8.50 -1.13
C ALA A 55 8.83 9.13 -2.30
N ARG A 56 8.94 8.41 -3.43
CA ARG A 56 9.54 8.92 -4.66
C ARG A 56 8.66 9.92 -5.41
N ASN A 57 7.34 9.84 -5.25
CA ASN A 57 6.38 10.69 -5.94
C ASN A 57 6.00 11.95 -5.13
N LEU A 58 6.50 12.08 -3.90
CA LEU A 58 6.33 13.29 -3.10
C LEU A 58 7.34 14.37 -3.54
N PRO A 59 6.90 15.60 -3.86
CA PRO A 59 7.79 16.76 -3.85
C PRO A 59 8.33 16.97 -2.42
N CYS A 60 9.55 17.49 -2.32
CA CYS A 60 10.46 17.44 -1.17
C CYS A 60 10.01 18.01 0.20
N ASP A 61 8.73 18.33 0.44
CA ASP A 61 8.30 19.03 1.66
C ASP A 61 7.08 18.42 2.40
N ALA A 62 6.67 17.18 2.11
CA ALA A 62 5.37 16.65 2.61
C ALA A 62 5.40 15.29 3.33
N VAL A 63 6.51 14.87 3.95
CA VAL A 63 6.54 13.62 4.76
C VAL A 63 5.95 13.84 6.16
N ALA A 64 4.62 13.86 6.24
CA ALA A 64 3.88 13.49 7.43
C ALA A 64 2.70 12.61 7.02
N GLN A 65 2.49 11.51 7.74
CA GLN A 65 1.28 10.67 7.72
C GLN A 65 1.20 9.56 6.66
N TYR A 66 1.99 8.50 6.85
CA TYR A 66 1.45 7.15 6.62
C TYR A 66 1.83 6.22 7.77
N GLU A 67 1.39 6.58 8.98
CA GLU A 67 1.29 5.65 10.10
C GLU A 67 -0.07 4.94 10.03
N SER A 68 0.00 3.61 10.05
CA SER A 68 -1.09 2.64 10.00
C SER A 68 -2.11 2.86 11.13
N PRO A 69 -3.43 3.05 10.87
CA PRO A 69 -4.45 3.12 11.92
C PRO A 69 -4.89 1.74 12.45
N ALA A 70 -4.03 0.71 12.43
CA ALA A 70 -4.47 -0.65 12.78
C ALA A 70 -4.43 -1.01 14.27
N GLU A 71 -3.84 -0.22 15.19
CA GLU A 71 -3.84 -0.57 16.62
C GLU A 71 -4.04 0.65 17.55
N ILE A 72 -5.28 1.15 17.68
CA ILE A 72 -5.72 1.79 18.94
C ILE A 72 -7.08 1.22 19.33
N ARG A 73 -7.04 0.15 20.12
CA ARG A 73 -8.18 -0.32 20.93
C ARG A 73 -8.44 0.72 22.02
N ILE A 74 -9.31 1.71 21.77
CA ILE A 74 -9.93 2.46 22.87
C ILE A 74 -11.03 1.58 23.45
N THR A 75 -10.62 0.59 24.27
CA THR A 75 -11.53 0.01 25.26
C THR A 75 -11.45 0.91 26.50
N ALA A 76 -12.62 1.40 26.93
CA ALA A 76 -12.89 2.05 28.21
C ALA A 76 -12.55 3.55 28.35
N ALA A 77 -13.45 4.40 27.85
CA ALA A 77 -13.76 5.69 28.48
C ALA A 77 -15.26 5.72 28.84
N LEU A 78 -15.68 4.79 29.70
CA LEU A 78 -16.97 4.80 30.39
C LEU A 78 -16.74 4.15 31.78
N ALA A 79 -16.24 4.95 32.71
CA ALA A 79 -16.38 4.80 34.16
C ALA A 79 -16.04 6.15 34.81
#